data_AF-A0A7S0HXQ1-F1
#
_entry.id   AF-A0A7S0HXQ1-F1
#
_cell.length_a   1.000
_cell.length_b   1.000
_cell.length_c   1.000
_cell.angle_alpha   90.00
_cell.angle_beta   90.00
_cell.angle_gamma   90.00
#
_symmetry.space_group_name_H-M   'P 1'
#
loop_
_entity.id
_entity.type
_entity.pdbx_description
1 polymer ?
#
loop_
_entity_poly.entity_id
_entity_poly.type
_entity_poly.pdbx_seq_one_letter_code
_entity_poly.pdbx_strand_id
1 'polypeptide(L)'
;MLFEKQSNGCRAVPTMTMPTSASADLTAALVDATSGAVADVAALASGAISAVRAATRTNQHAQIAWGHYIGNSATCTKSGDVCQHTPSALADMMGGSFDTNLHYGDSVARVKVQESLAVLMTALADSSSEDSHIANLKKDVVAHMLIPYYQGAIKSAHHMDAGADTAAKATAQAEGKVYWTVINDAVDDSFPFEPTDRAFLTPMFASAAAGDFNYCAASTRLLNNLPLASKLQYVNYVREGTLDTIAAASVVHTTTADVGTLQESLVGGGPKECIMPPPPSPSAPPPPIASPAPPSGPDVSSTSNSLSEGELAGIAVGAVIGGILLLLILGLVLRAFLFKEAKPIFTCLETTPAKTGRPAVAAPAATPVEMNHA
;
A
#
# COMPACT_ATOMS: atom_id res chain seq x y z
N MET A 1 7.48 -3.90 9.15
CA MET A 1 8.38 -4.11 7.98
C MET A 1 9.80 -3.60 8.28
N LEU A 2 10.85 -4.03 7.57
CA LEU A 2 12.22 -3.50 7.78
C LEU A 2 12.27 -1.97 7.58
N PHE A 3 11.44 -1.47 6.65
CA PHE A 3 11.22 -0.05 6.36
C PHE A 3 10.75 0.78 7.57
N GLU A 4 9.82 0.25 8.37
CA GLU A 4 9.34 0.95 9.58
C GLU A 4 10.39 0.92 10.71
N LYS A 5 11.12 -0.19 10.84
CA LYS A 5 12.07 -0.38 11.95
C LYS A 5 13.31 0.51 11.85
N GLN A 6 13.70 0.94 10.65
CA GLN A 6 14.94 1.72 10.47
C GLN A 6 14.72 3.23 10.30
N SER A 7 13.54 3.67 9.87
CA SER A 7 13.28 5.09 9.57
C SER A 7 12.48 5.83 10.65
N ASN A 8 11.92 5.13 11.64
CA ASN A 8 10.91 5.69 12.56
C ASN A 8 9.74 6.40 11.83
N GLY A 9 9.50 6.08 10.56
CA GLY A 9 8.49 6.74 9.72
C GLY A 9 8.93 8.07 9.10
N CYS A 10 10.19 8.49 9.31
CA CYS A 10 10.80 9.68 8.72
C CYS A 10 11.70 9.30 7.54
N ARG A 11 11.28 9.61 6.31
CA ARG A 11 12.17 9.44 5.15
C ARG A 11 12.07 10.61 4.19
N ALA A 12 13.23 11.14 3.82
CA ALA A 12 13.32 12.07 2.71
C ALA A 12 13.02 11.32 1.42
N VAL A 13 11.92 11.67 0.78
CA VAL A 13 11.56 11.16 -0.52
C VAL A 13 12.55 11.73 -1.55
N PRO A 14 13.21 10.90 -2.38
CA PRO A 14 14.12 11.39 -3.39
C PRO A 14 13.41 12.37 -4.32
N THR A 15 14.07 13.47 -4.68
CA THR A 15 13.62 14.33 -5.77
C THR A 15 14.34 13.94 -7.05
N MET A 16 13.63 13.88 -8.17
CA MET A 16 14.28 13.64 -9.45
C MET A 16 14.96 14.91 -9.95
N THR A 17 16.23 14.79 -10.31
CA THR A 17 16.91 15.82 -11.10
C THR A 17 16.51 15.64 -12.57
N MET A 18 15.79 16.62 -13.13
CA MET A 18 15.41 16.62 -14.54
C MET A 18 16.66 16.73 -15.43
N PRO A 19 16.73 16.03 -16.57
CA PRO A 19 17.81 16.20 -17.52
C PRO A 19 17.78 17.61 -18.10
N THR A 20 18.95 18.16 -18.45
CA THR A 20 19.07 19.49 -19.06
C THR A 20 18.42 19.58 -20.44
N SER A 21 18.23 18.44 -21.11
CA SER A 21 17.59 18.36 -22.42
C SER A 21 16.60 17.20 -22.41
N ALA A 22 15.32 17.51 -22.21
CA ALA A 22 14.26 16.51 -22.25
C ALA A 22 13.98 16.05 -23.68
N SER A 23 13.81 14.75 -23.87
CA SER A 23 13.25 14.16 -25.09
C SER A 23 11.79 14.60 -25.27
N ALA A 24 11.26 14.43 -26.48
CA ALA A 24 9.86 14.70 -26.78
C ALA A 24 8.94 13.83 -25.89
N ASP A 25 9.28 12.55 -25.73
CA ASP A 25 8.51 11.61 -24.90
C ASP A 25 8.54 11.99 -23.42
N LEU A 26 9.70 12.42 -22.89
CA LEU A 26 9.78 12.94 -21.54
C LEU A 26 8.96 14.23 -21.37
N THR A 27 8.99 15.12 -22.36
CA THR A 27 8.17 16.34 -22.34
C THR A 27 6.68 16.00 -22.31
N ALA A 28 6.24 14.99 -23.08
CA ALA A 28 4.86 14.52 -23.06
C ALA A 28 4.49 13.86 -21.72
N ALA A 29 5.38 13.07 -21.12
CA ALA A 29 5.16 12.44 -19.82
C ALA A 29 5.10 13.43 -18.65
N LEU A 30 5.63 14.64 -18.83
CA LEU A 30 5.61 15.71 -17.82
C LEU A 30 4.40 16.65 -17.94
N VAL A 31 3.51 16.42 -18.91
CA VAL A 31 2.25 17.15 -19.00
C VAL A 31 1.37 16.77 -17.80
N ASP A 32 0.80 17.78 -17.14
CA ASP A 32 -0.02 17.57 -15.96
C ASP A 32 -1.27 16.74 -16.30
N ALA A 33 -1.53 15.71 -15.49
CA ALA A 33 -2.72 14.89 -15.61
C ALA A 33 -3.97 15.71 -15.26
N THR A 34 -4.99 15.65 -16.11
CA THR A 34 -6.20 16.48 -15.99
C THR A 34 -7.43 15.72 -15.48
N SER A 35 -7.34 14.38 -15.38
CA SER A 35 -8.48 13.52 -15.02
C SER A 35 -8.08 12.53 -13.93
N GLY A 36 -8.89 12.48 -12.87
CA GLY A 36 -8.77 11.51 -11.79
C GLY A 36 -9.52 10.21 -12.02
N ALA A 37 -10.08 9.99 -13.22
CA ALA A 37 -10.76 8.73 -13.51
C ALA A 37 -9.76 7.56 -13.41
N VAL A 38 -10.20 6.44 -12.81
CA VAL A 38 -9.34 5.27 -12.57
C VAL A 38 -8.68 4.78 -13.87
N ALA A 39 -9.40 4.84 -15.00
CA ALA A 39 -8.88 4.46 -16.31
C ALA A 39 -7.72 5.35 -16.79
N ASP A 40 -7.79 6.66 -16.56
CA ASP A 40 -6.74 7.60 -16.98
C ASP A 40 -5.49 7.44 -16.11
N VAL A 41 -5.67 7.27 -14.80
CA VAL A 41 -4.56 6.97 -13.88
C VAL A 41 -3.94 5.61 -14.18
N ALA A 42 -4.74 4.62 -14.54
CA ALA A 42 -4.25 3.31 -15.00
C ALA A 42 -3.44 3.41 -16.29
N ALA A 43 -3.87 4.23 -17.25
CA ALA A 43 -3.10 4.47 -18.48
C ALA A 43 -1.73 5.09 -18.19
N LEU A 44 -1.65 6.04 -17.25
CA LEU A 44 -0.38 6.60 -16.78
C LEU A 44 0.51 5.53 -16.13
N ALA A 45 -0.02 4.67 -15.28
CA ALA A 45 0.77 3.59 -14.70
C ALA A 45 1.26 2.56 -15.72
N SER A 46 0.42 2.18 -16.69
CA SER A 46 0.84 1.32 -17.79
C SER A 46 1.97 1.97 -18.61
N GLY A 47 1.88 3.29 -18.86
CA GLY A 47 2.96 4.07 -19.47
C GLY A 47 4.24 4.05 -18.63
N ALA A 48 4.13 4.23 -17.31
CA ALA A 48 5.26 4.16 -16.39
C ALA A 48 5.93 2.78 -16.38
N ILE A 49 5.14 1.69 -16.27
CA ILE A 49 5.63 0.31 -16.30
C ILE A 49 6.35 0.00 -17.62
N SER A 50 5.77 0.41 -18.74
CA SER A 50 6.38 0.26 -20.07
C SER A 50 7.73 0.99 -20.14
N ALA A 51 7.78 2.22 -19.65
CA ALA A 51 9.01 3.01 -19.63
C ALA A 51 10.10 2.39 -18.72
N VAL A 52 9.76 1.89 -17.53
CA VAL A 52 10.71 1.16 -16.67
C VAL A 52 11.32 -0.04 -17.40
N ARG A 53 10.47 -0.85 -18.05
CA ARG A 53 10.92 -2.01 -18.83
C ARG A 53 11.87 -1.60 -19.95
N ALA A 54 11.57 -0.50 -20.64
CA ALA A 54 12.36 0.03 -21.76
C ALA A 54 13.62 0.83 -21.36
N ALA A 55 13.85 1.09 -20.07
CA ALA A 55 14.98 1.91 -19.62
C ALA A 55 16.35 1.29 -19.97
N THR A 56 17.24 2.08 -20.56
CA THR A 56 18.62 1.69 -20.85
C THR A 56 19.55 2.84 -20.49
N ARG A 57 20.86 2.58 -20.44
CA ARG A 57 21.88 3.60 -20.12
C ARG A 57 21.88 4.79 -21.08
N THR A 58 21.28 4.64 -22.26
CA THR A 58 21.33 5.61 -23.35
C THR A 58 20.01 6.32 -23.60
N ASN A 59 18.97 6.08 -22.78
CA ASN A 59 17.65 6.67 -22.99
C ASN A 59 17.11 7.33 -21.72
N GLN A 60 15.98 8.02 -21.87
CA GLN A 60 15.32 8.74 -20.77
C GLN A 60 14.12 7.99 -20.19
N HIS A 61 14.00 6.67 -20.40
CA HIS A 61 12.77 5.99 -19.99
C HIS A 61 12.59 5.86 -18.48
N ALA A 62 13.66 5.88 -17.68
CA ALA A 62 13.52 5.96 -16.23
C ALA A 62 12.91 7.30 -15.78
N GLN A 63 13.27 8.40 -16.47
CA GLN A 63 12.70 9.73 -16.26
C GLN A 63 11.26 9.80 -16.80
N ILE A 64 10.97 9.15 -17.93
CA ILE A 64 9.60 9.05 -18.46
C ILE A 64 8.71 8.29 -17.48
N ALA A 65 9.21 7.20 -16.90
CA ALA A 65 8.51 6.46 -15.86
C ALA A 65 8.21 7.33 -14.63
N TRP A 66 9.19 8.13 -14.20
CA TRP A 66 8.99 9.13 -13.14
C TRP A 66 7.90 10.14 -13.51
N GLY A 67 7.95 10.70 -14.73
CA GLY A 67 6.96 11.66 -15.22
C GLY A 67 5.54 11.10 -15.17
N HIS A 68 5.34 9.89 -15.71
CA HIS A 68 4.02 9.23 -15.66
C HIS A 68 3.56 8.87 -14.25
N TYR A 69 4.46 8.43 -13.36
CA TYR A 69 4.07 7.95 -12.03
C TYR A 69 3.91 9.07 -10.99
N ILE A 70 4.82 10.04 -10.96
CA ILE A 70 4.88 11.15 -10.00
C ILE A 70 4.29 12.44 -10.55
N GLY A 71 4.43 12.69 -11.85
CA GLY A 71 4.08 13.97 -12.48
C GLY A 71 5.15 15.05 -12.31
N ASN A 72 4.89 16.22 -12.91
CA ASN A 72 5.75 17.38 -12.79
C ASN A 72 5.41 18.20 -11.53
N SER A 73 6.15 17.94 -10.44
CA SER A 73 5.93 18.61 -9.15
C SER A 73 6.07 20.14 -9.17
N ALA A 74 6.62 20.73 -10.23
CA ALA A 74 6.74 22.18 -10.38
C ALA A 74 5.48 22.83 -10.94
N THR A 75 4.68 22.10 -11.73
CA THR A 75 3.52 22.65 -12.46
C THR A 75 2.19 22.03 -12.05
N CYS A 76 2.20 20.79 -11.58
CA CYS A 76 0.99 20.06 -11.27
C CYS A 76 0.21 20.67 -10.10
N THR A 77 -1.12 20.48 -10.12
CA THR A 77 -1.96 20.69 -8.94
C THR A 77 -1.64 19.63 -7.89
N LYS A 78 -1.32 20.04 -6.66
CA LYS A 78 -0.96 19.12 -5.57
C LYS A 78 -2.11 18.85 -4.61
N SER A 79 -2.09 17.67 -4.00
CA SER A 79 -2.86 17.34 -2.80
C SER A 79 -1.88 16.90 -1.71
N GLY A 80 -1.52 17.81 -0.82
CA GLY A 80 -0.33 17.61 0.03
C GLY A 80 0.96 17.81 -0.78
N ASP A 81 1.84 16.82 -0.78
CA ASP A 81 3.12 16.84 -1.49
C ASP A 81 3.07 16.16 -2.88
N VAL A 82 1.99 15.45 -3.19
CA VAL A 82 1.82 14.65 -4.42
C VAL A 82 1.00 15.37 -5.49
N CYS A 83 1.36 15.18 -6.76
CA CYS A 83 0.58 15.64 -7.90
C CYS A 83 -0.75 14.87 -7.99
N GLN A 84 -1.85 15.59 -8.07
CA GLN A 84 -3.17 14.99 -8.28
C GLN A 84 -3.23 14.20 -9.58
N HIS A 85 -4.14 13.23 -9.64
CA HIS A 85 -4.43 12.46 -10.87
C HIS A 85 -3.25 11.63 -11.39
N THR A 86 -2.28 11.32 -10.53
CA THR A 86 -1.14 10.46 -10.87
C THR A 86 -1.25 9.10 -10.17
N PRO A 87 -0.53 8.07 -10.66
CA PRO A 87 -0.40 6.79 -9.96
C PRO A 87 0.12 6.92 -8.53
N SER A 88 1.00 7.89 -8.25
CA SER A 88 1.48 8.16 -6.89
C SER A 88 0.39 8.68 -5.95
N ALA A 89 -0.50 9.55 -6.42
CA ALA A 89 -1.66 9.99 -5.62
C ALA A 89 -2.67 8.86 -5.39
N LEU A 90 -2.86 7.98 -6.39
CA LEU A 90 -3.65 6.76 -6.21
C LEU A 90 -3.02 5.84 -5.15
N ALA A 91 -1.69 5.73 -5.14
CA ALA A 91 -0.99 4.93 -4.14
C ALA A 91 -1.25 5.41 -2.71
N ASP A 92 -1.24 6.71 -2.45
CA ASP A 92 -1.53 7.26 -1.12
C ASP A 92 -3.00 7.07 -0.72
N MET A 93 -3.92 7.21 -1.68
CA MET A 93 -5.35 6.94 -1.45
C MET A 93 -5.60 5.47 -1.09
N MET A 94 -4.99 4.55 -1.85
CA MET A 94 -5.10 3.12 -1.57
C MET A 94 -4.38 2.75 -0.28
N GLY A 95 -3.23 3.38 -0.01
CA GLY A 95 -2.49 3.14 1.22
C GLY A 95 -3.29 3.50 2.47
N GLY A 96 -4.05 4.60 2.42
CA GLY A 96 -4.99 4.95 3.49
C GLY A 96 -6.12 3.92 3.65
N SER A 97 -6.64 3.38 2.53
CA SER A 97 -7.69 2.35 2.57
C SER A 97 -7.21 0.99 3.11
N PHE A 98 -5.92 0.70 2.97
CA PHE A 98 -5.31 -0.59 3.32
C PHE A 98 -4.38 -0.56 4.54
N ASP A 99 -4.32 0.58 5.24
CA ASP A 99 -3.42 0.80 6.37
C ASP A 99 -1.94 0.57 6.03
N THR A 100 -1.51 1.04 4.85
CA THR A 100 -0.11 0.95 4.37
C THR A 100 0.53 2.33 4.20
N ASN A 101 -0.05 3.34 4.85
CA ASN A 101 0.56 4.67 4.92
C ASN A 101 1.63 4.71 6.01
N LEU A 102 2.71 5.42 5.70
CA LEU A 102 3.69 5.89 6.66
C LEU A 102 3.09 6.99 7.53
N HIS A 103 3.85 7.41 8.54
CA HIS A 103 3.41 8.39 9.53
C HIS A 103 2.90 9.71 8.91
N TYR A 104 3.48 10.14 7.78
CA TYR A 104 3.14 11.40 7.12
C TYR A 104 2.07 11.28 6.02
N GLY A 105 1.44 10.10 5.89
CA GLY A 105 0.37 9.86 4.92
C GLY A 105 0.85 9.30 3.58
N ASP A 106 2.15 9.20 3.37
CA ASP A 106 2.74 8.60 2.17
C ASP A 106 2.53 7.09 2.18
N SER A 107 2.01 6.52 1.10
CA SER A 107 1.95 5.06 0.99
C SER A 107 3.35 4.46 0.90
N VAL A 108 3.53 3.29 1.53
CA VAL A 108 4.76 2.49 1.40
C VAL A 108 5.07 2.22 -0.09
N ALA A 109 4.04 1.97 -0.90
CA ALA A 109 4.19 1.73 -2.34
C ALA A 109 4.79 2.95 -3.07
N ARG A 110 4.25 4.16 -2.85
CA ARG A 110 4.76 5.40 -3.46
C ARG A 110 6.23 5.61 -3.15
N VAL A 111 6.58 5.53 -1.87
CA VAL A 111 7.95 5.76 -1.39
C VAL A 111 8.93 4.77 -1.99
N LYS A 112 8.56 3.47 -2.02
CA LYS A 112 9.40 2.44 -2.64
C LYS A 112 9.59 2.67 -4.13
N VAL A 113 8.54 3.04 -4.88
CA VAL A 113 8.69 3.35 -6.32
C VAL A 113 9.65 4.52 -6.54
N GLN A 114 9.53 5.60 -5.77
CA GLN A 114 10.41 6.77 -5.90
C GLN A 114 11.88 6.42 -5.62
N GLU A 115 12.12 5.64 -4.58
CA GLU A 115 13.47 5.19 -4.23
C GLU A 115 14.06 4.23 -5.26
N SER A 116 13.29 3.22 -5.66
CA SER A 116 13.74 2.25 -6.65
C SER A 116 13.99 2.91 -8.01
N LEU A 117 13.19 3.92 -8.41
CA LEU A 117 13.44 4.72 -9.60
C LEU A 117 14.70 5.58 -9.48
N ALA A 118 14.90 6.24 -8.34
CA ALA A 118 16.11 7.05 -8.11
C ALA A 118 17.38 6.19 -8.20
N VAL A 119 17.36 5.01 -7.57
CA VAL A 119 18.47 4.05 -7.66
C VAL A 119 18.65 3.51 -9.08
N LEU A 120 17.55 3.19 -9.79
CA LEU A 120 17.61 2.78 -11.19
C LEU A 120 18.27 3.85 -12.07
N MET A 121 17.92 5.12 -11.89
CA MET A 121 18.53 6.23 -12.64
C MET A 121 20.04 6.35 -12.36
N THR A 122 20.46 6.21 -11.11
CA THR A 122 21.88 6.19 -10.74
C THR A 122 22.61 5.00 -11.38
N ALA A 123 22.05 3.79 -11.29
CA ALA A 123 22.64 2.59 -11.86
C ALA A 123 22.71 2.63 -13.40
N LEU A 124 21.76 3.31 -14.06
CA LEU A 124 21.80 3.52 -15.51
C LEU A 124 22.86 4.54 -15.94
N ALA A 125 23.16 5.52 -15.09
CA ALA A 125 24.19 6.52 -15.34
C ALA A 125 25.61 5.99 -15.07
N ASP A 126 25.74 4.99 -14.19
CA ASP A 126 27.00 4.33 -13.87
C ASP A 126 27.34 3.23 -14.88
N SER A 127 28.45 3.40 -15.59
CA SER A 127 28.94 2.42 -16.57
C SER A 127 29.46 1.13 -15.94
N SER A 128 29.74 1.12 -14.63
CA SER A 128 30.20 -0.06 -13.88
C SER A 128 29.07 -0.91 -13.31
N SER A 129 27.83 -0.40 -13.31
CA SER A 129 26.67 -1.16 -12.83
C SER A 129 26.37 -2.35 -13.73
N GLU A 130 26.21 -3.53 -13.15
CA GLU A 130 25.96 -4.79 -13.87
C GLU A 130 24.55 -4.84 -14.51
N ASP A 131 24.42 -5.44 -15.70
CA ASP A 131 23.12 -5.56 -16.40
C ASP A 131 22.09 -6.36 -15.58
N SER A 132 22.53 -7.38 -14.85
CA SER A 132 21.67 -8.14 -13.93
C SER A 132 21.16 -7.30 -12.76
N HIS A 133 21.95 -6.33 -12.31
CA HIS A 133 21.54 -5.41 -11.25
C HIS A 133 20.46 -4.44 -11.76
N ILE A 134 20.66 -3.85 -12.94
CA ILE A 134 19.66 -3.01 -13.61
C ILE A 134 18.36 -3.79 -13.86
N ALA A 135 18.45 -5.03 -14.35
CA ALA A 135 17.27 -5.87 -14.57
C ALA A 135 16.49 -6.13 -13.27
N ASN A 136 17.19 -6.35 -12.16
CA ASN A 136 16.58 -6.52 -10.84
C ASN A 136 15.90 -5.23 -10.36
N LEU A 137 16.55 -4.06 -10.51
CA LEU A 137 15.95 -2.76 -10.17
C LEU A 137 14.66 -2.50 -10.95
N LYS A 138 14.63 -2.81 -12.26
CA LYS A 138 13.41 -2.68 -13.08
C LYS A 138 12.27 -3.54 -12.55
N LYS A 139 12.56 -4.79 -12.18
CA LYS A 139 11.55 -5.70 -11.60
C LYS A 139 11.00 -5.14 -10.29
N ASP A 140 11.87 -4.60 -9.46
CA ASP A 140 11.50 -4.02 -8.17
C ASP A 140 10.57 -2.81 -8.31
N VAL A 141 10.95 -1.88 -9.19
CA VAL A 141 10.13 -0.69 -9.49
C VAL A 141 8.74 -1.11 -9.97
N VAL A 142 8.64 -2.03 -10.94
CA VAL A 142 7.34 -2.49 -11.46
C VAL A 142 6.53 -3.20 -10.39
N ALA A 143 7.15 -4.06 -9.56
CA ALA A 143 6.46 -4.75 -8.47
C ALA A 143 5.79 -3.75 -7.50
N HIS A 144 6.47 -2.67 -7.13
CA HIS A 144 5.92 -1.65 -6.25
C HIS A 144 4.91 -0.71 -6.94
N MET A 145 5.05 -0.46 -8.25
CA MET A 145 4.03 0.26 -9.03
C MET A 145 2.70 -0.51 -9.06
N LEU A 146 2.73 -1.84 -9.00
CA LEU A 146 1.53 -2.67 -9.05
C LEU A 146 0.75 -2.73 -7.73
N ILE A 147 1.38 -2.53 -6.58
CA ILE A 147 0.72 -2.61 -5.26
C ILE A 147 -0.61 -1.84 -5.18
N PRO A 148 -0.72 -0.56 -5.57
CA PRO A 148 -2.00 0.15 -5.53
C PRO A 148 -3.07 -0.43 -6.46
N TYR A 149 -2.67 -1.12 -7.53
CA TYR A 149 -3.61 -1.82 -8.42
C TYR A 149 -4.08 -3.13 -7.82
N TYR A 150 -3.22 -3.87 -7.10
CA TYR A 150 -3.63 -5.01 -6.27
C TYR A 150 -4.64 -4.57 -5.20
N GLN A 151 -4.34 -3.48 -4.49
CA GLN A 151 -5.23 -2.87 -3.51
C GLN A 151 -6.58 -2.45 -4.15
N GLY A 152 -6.54 -1.75 -5.28
CA GLY A 152 -7.72 -1.34 -6.02
C GLY A 152 -8.61 -2.51 -6.44
N ALA A 153 -8.02 -3.57 -7.02
CA ALA A 153 -8.76 -4.76 -7.44
C ALA A 153 -9.43 -5.48 -6.25
N ILE A 154 -8.74 -5.58 -5.10
CA ILE A 154 -9.29 -6.17 -3.88
C ILE A 154 -10.45 -5.31 -3.33
N LYS A 155 -10.29 -3.98 -3.32
CA LYS A 155 -11.33 -3.04 -2.87
C LYS A 155 -12.56 -3.10 -3.78
N SER A 156 -12.36 -3.10 -5.09
CA SER A 156 -13.45 -3.29 -6.06
C SER A 156 -14.19 -4.60 -5.84
N ALA A 157 -13.48 -5.71 -5.60
CA ALA A 157 -14.10 -6.99 -5.29
C ALA A 157 -14.91 -6.96 -3.98
N HIS A 158 -14.46 -6.22 -2.97
CA HIS A 158 -15.26 -5.96 -1.77
C HIS A 158 -16.55 -5.20 -2.06
N HIS A 159 -16.47 -4.14 -2.87
CA HIS A 159 -17.66 -3.36 -3.26
C HIS A 159 -18.62 -4.14 -4.19
N MET A 160 -18.13 -5.12 -4.95
CA MET A 160 -18.99 -6.06 -5.69
C MET A 160 -19.83 -6.93 -4.73
N ASP A 161 -19.28 -7.31 -3.57
CA ASP A 161 -20.02 -8.05 -2.55
C ASP A 161 -20.97 -7.12 -1.77
N ALA A 162 -20.46 -5.97 -1.31
CA ALA A 162 -21.13 -5.06 -0.38
C ALA A 162 -22.08 -4.03 -1.05
N GLY A 163 -22.06 -3.92 -2.38
CA GLY A 163 -22.85 -2.93 -3.11
C GLY A 163 -24.35 -3.05 -2.84
N ALA A 164 -25.00 -1.91 -2.56
CA ALA A 164 -26.41 -1.85 -2.16
C ALA A 164 -27.39 -2.28 -3.26
N ASP A 165 -27.01 -2.08 -4.52
CA ASP A 165 -27.81 -2.40 -5.69
C ASP A 165 -26.94 -2.88 -6.87
N THR A 166 -27.60 -3.33 -7.94
CA THR A 166 -26.96 -3.83 -9.16
C THR A 166 -26.06 -2.80 -9.82
N ALA A 167 -26.41 -1.50 -9.75
CA ALA A 167 -25.62 -0.45 -10.38
C ALA A 167 -24.31 -0.20 -9.62
N ALA A 168 -24.36 -0.14 -8.29
CA ALA A 168 -23.18 -0.03 -7.44
C ALA A 168 -22.22 -1.21 -7.64
N LYS A 169 -22.76 -2.45 -7.69
CA LYS A 169 -21.96 -3.65 -7.96
C LYS A 169 -21.33 -3.61 -9.36
N ALA A 170 -22.06 -3.14 -10.37
CA ALA A 170 -21.53 -2.98 -11.74
C ALA A 170 -20.43 -1.91 -11.83
N THR A 171 -20.56 -0.78 -11.13
CA THR A 171 -19.51 0.24 -11.05
C THR A 171 -18.25 -0.33 -10.39
N ALA A 172 -18.39 -1.01 -9.26
CA ALA A 172 -17.27 -1.65 -8.58
C ALA A 172 -16.54 -2.66 -9.48
N GLN A 173 -17.29 -3.48 -10.23
CA GLN A 173 -16.73 -4.42 -11.19
C GLN A 173 -15.99 -3.71 -12.34
N ALA A 174 -16.55 -2.62 -12.89
CA ALA A 174 -15.93 -1.85 -13.95
C ALA A 174 -14.60 -1.23 -13.49
N GLU A 175 -14.53 -0.70 -12.28
CA GLU A 175 -13.28 -0.24 -11.67
C GLU A 175 -12.30 -1.39 -11.45
N GLY A 176 -12.77 -2.51 -10.90
CA GLY A 176 -11.98 -3.72 -10.69
C GLY A 176 -11.35 -4.23 -11.98
N LYS A 177 -12.06 -4.15 -13.11
CA LYS A 177 -11.54 -4.46 -14.45
C LYS A 177 -10.37 -3.58 -14.84
N VAL A 178 -10.44 -2.28 -14.54
CA VAL A 178 -9.34 -1.35 -14.85
C VAL A 178 -8.10 -1.72 -14.04
N TYR A 179 -8.24 -1.94 -12.72
CA TYR A 179 -7.13 -2.37 -11.88
C TYR A 179 -6.54 -3.71 -12.32
N TRP A 180 -7.41 -4.70 -12.60
CA TRP A 180 -7.00 -6.00 -13.09
C TRP A 180 -6.27 -5.92 -14.43
N THR A 181 -6.66 -5.03 -15.33
CA THR A 181 -5.99 -4.87 -16.63
C THR A 181 -4.53 -4.48 -16.45
N VAL A 182 -4.24 -3.50 -15.58
CA VAL A 182 -2.85 -3.09 -15.28
C VAL A 182 -2.02 -4.25 -14.72
N ILE A 183 -2.59 -5.04 -13.79
CA ILE A 183 -1.94 -6.21 -13.22
C ILE A 183 -1.69 -7.26 -14.30
N ASN A 184 -2.73 -7.61 -15.07
CA ASN A 184 -2.73 -8.67 -16.06
C ASN A 184 -1.78 -8.39 -17.24
N ASP A 185 -1.67 -7.13 -17.65
CA ASP A 185 -0.76 -6.69 -18.72
C ASP A 185 0.69 -6.60 -18.23
N ALA A 186 0.89 -6.49 -16.92
CA ALA A 186 2.21 -6.58 -16.31
C ALA A 186 2.69 -8.02 -16.11
N VAL A 187 1.85 -9.05 -16.25
CA VAL A 187 2.27 -10.46 -16.16
C VAL A 187 3.19 -10.83 -17.33
N ASP A 188 4.40 -11.26 -17.00
CA ASP A 188 5.41 -11.78 -17.94
C ASP A 188 6.31 -12.81 -17.23
N ASP A 189 7.38 -13.26 -17.88
CA ASP A 189 8.34 -14.22 -17.27
C ASP A 189 9.02 -13.70 -16.00
N SER A 190 9.04 -12.38 -15.78
CA SER A 190 9.56 -11.76 -14.56
C SER A 190 8.51 -11.69 -13.44
N PHE A 191 7.23 -11.76 -13.79
CA PHE A 191 6.09 -11.73 -12.88
C PHE A 191 5.14 -12.89 -13.17
N PRO A 192 5.57 -14.14 -12.91
CA PRO A 192 4.72 -15.29 -13.18
C PRO A 192 3.44 -15.17 -12.35
N PHE A 193 2.32 -15.51 -13.00
CA PHE A 193 1.00 -15.53 -12.39
C PHE A 193 0.38 -16.90 -12.65
N GLU A 194 -0.11 -17.55 -11.59
CA GLU A 194 -0.72 -18.86 -11.67
C GLU A 194 -1.86 -18.87 -12.68
N PRO A 195 -1.78 -19.68 -13.76
CA PRO A 195 -2.75 -19.63 -14.85
C PRO A 195 -4.19 -19.84 -14.40
N THR A 196 -4.40 -20.69 -13.39
CA THR A 196 -5.73 -20.95 -12.81
C THR A 196 -6.32 -19.75 -12.11
N ASP A 197 -5.48 -18.98 -11.41
CA ASP A 197 -5.92 -17.79 -10.70
C ASP A 197 -6.19 -16.65 -11.69
N ARG A 198 -5.33 -16.49 -12.70
CA ARG A 198 -5.53 -15.53 -13.80
C ARG A 198 -6.83 -15.81 -14.57
N ALA A 199 -7.10 -17.09 -14.87
CA ALA A 199 -8.31 -17.53 -15.56
C ALA A 199 -9.59 -17.34 -14.72
N PHE A 200 -9.46 -17.30 -13.39
CA PHE A 200 -10.57 -16.98 -12.49
C PHE A 200 -10.83 -15.47 -12.40
N LEU A 201 -9.78 -14.67 -12.19
CA LEU A 201 -9.88 -13.21 -11.99
C LEU A 201 -10.38 -12.48 -13.24
N THR A 202 -9.96 -12.93 -14.42
CA THR A 202 -10.34 -12.29 -15.70
C THR A 202 -11.85 -12.24 -15.92
N PRO A 203 -12.61 -13.37 -15.91
CA PRO A 203 -14.07 -13.32 -16.06
C PRO A 203 -14.77 -12.65 -14.88
N MET A 204 -14.24 -12.76 -13.66
CA MET A 204 -14.80 -12.13 -12.46
C MET A 204 -14.89 -10.61 -12.60
N PHE A 205 -13.88 -9.96 -13.20
CA PHE A 205 -13.92 -8.53 -13.48
C PHE A 205 -14.51 -8.17 -14.85
N ALA A 206 -14.57 -9.10 -15.80
CA ALA A 206 -15.11 -8.84 -17.14
C ALA A 206 -16.64 -8.90 -17.23
N SER A 207 -17.31 -9.67 -16.36
CA SER A 207 -18.76 -9.89 -16.37
C SER A 207 -19.36 -9.78 -14.97
N ALA A 208 -20.66 -9.46 -14.90
CA ALA A 208 -21.39 -9.36 -13.62
C ALA A 208 -21.18 -10.63 -12.81
N ALA A 209 -20.36 -10.53 -11.77
CA ALA A 209 -20.08 -11.67 -10.93
C ALA A 209 -21.34 -12.06 -10.15
N ALA A 210 -21.65 -13.35 -10.13
CA ALA A 210 -22.72 -13.89 -9.32
C ALA A 210 -22.18 -14.24 -7.92
N GLY A 211 -22.85 -13.76 -6.88
CA GLY A 211 -22.58 -14.10 -5.48
C GLY A 211 -21.84 -13.02 -4.69
N ASP A 212 -21.62 -13.32 -3.41
CA ASP A 212 -21.13 -12.39 -2.39
C ASP A 212 -19.76 -12.82 -1.80
N PHE A 213 -18.94 -13.49 -2.63
CA PHE A 213 -17.62 -14.02 -2.25
C PHE A 213 -16.47 -13.47 -3.12
N ASN A 214 -16.72 -12.39 -3.86
CA ASN A 214 -15.74 -11.80 -4.78
C ASN A 214 -14.50 -11.30 -4.03
N TYR A 215 -14.69 -10.64 -2.87
CA TYR A 215 -13.58 -10.15 -2.04
C TYR A 215 -12.59 -11.24 -1.68
N CYS A 216 -13.09 -12.34 -1.12
CA CYS A 216 -12.24 -13.43 -0.65
C CYS A 216 -11.58 -14.18 -1.80
N ALA A 217 -12.32 -14.36 -2.90
CA ALA A 217 -11.79 -15.00 -4.09
C ALA A 217 -10.69 -14.16 -4.76
N ALA A 218 -10.88 -12.83 -4.84
CA ALA A 218 -9.93 -11.89 -5.40
C ALA A 218 -8.68 -11.75 -4.50
N SER A 219 -8.89 -11.45 -3.22
CA SER A 219 -7.83 -11.22 -2.24
C SER A 219 -6.88 -12.41 -2.14
N THR A 220 -7.41 -13.63 -1.95
CA THR A 220 -6.58 -14.84 -1.85
C THR A 220 -5.72 -15.04 -3.09
N ARG A 221 -6.31 -14.92 -4.28
CA ARG A 221 -5.60 -15.17 -5.55
C ARG A 221 -4.58 -14.10 -5.86
N LEU A 222 -4.94 -12.83 -5.67
CA LEU A 222 -4.04 -11.71 -5.89
C LEU A 222 -2.86 -11.77 -4.91
N LEU A 223 -3.10 -12.06 -3.63
CA LEU A 223 -2.03 -12.16 -2.63
C LEU A 223 -1.12 -13.38 -2.84
N ASN A 224 -1.64 -14.49 -3.36
CA ASN A 224 -0.84 -15.65 -3.74
C ASN A 224 0.05 -15.40 -4.97
N ASN A 225 -0.30 -14.42 -5.79
CA ASN A 225 0.38 -14.09 -7.04
C ASN A 225 1.06 -12.72 -6.98
N LEU A 226 1.46 -12.27 -5.79
CA LEU A 226 2.25 -11.06 -5.69
C LEU A 226 3.55 -11.23 -6.47
N PRO A 227 4.01 -10.17 -7.17
CA PRO A 227 5.31 -10.16 -7.81
C PRO A 227 6.39 -10.75 -6.88
N LEU A 228 7.14 -11.74 -7.35
CA LEU A 228 8.34 -12.17 -6.64
C LEU A 228 9.41 -11.11 -6.93
N ALA A 229 9.50 -10.10 -6.06
CA ALA A 229 10.41 -8.99 -6.28
C ALA A 229 11.90 -9.40 -6.19
N SER A 230 12.76 -8.46 -6.61
CA SER A 230 14.19 -8.63 -6.88
C SER A 230 15.03 -9.08 -5.67
N LYS A 231 16.33 -9.39 -5.83
CA LYS A 231 17.22 -9.74 -4.71
C LYS A 231 17.81 -8.51 -3.96
N LEU A 232 17.27 -7.31 -4.16
CA LEU A 232 17.90 -6.04 -3.75
C LEU A 232 17.32 -5.46 -2.46
N GLN A 233 18.13 -5.22 -1.43
CA GLN A 233 17.67 -4.48 -0.25
C GLN A 233 18.09 -3.01 -0.36
N TYR A 234 17.12 -2.10 -0.21
CA TYR A 234 17.38 -0.67 -0.11
C TYR A 234 17.77 -0.32 1.33
N VAL A 235 18.97 0.22 1.49
CA VAL A 235 19.41 0.79 2.76
C VAL A 235 19.57 2.28 2.57
N ASN A 236 18.87 3.06 3.40
CA ASN A 236 19.06 4.50 3.44
C ASN A 236 20.03 4.81 4.58
N TYR A 237 21.26 5.20 4.24
CA TYR A 237 22.20 5.72 5.21
C TYR A 237 21.82 7.17 5.52
N VAL A 238 20.89 7.35 6.46
CA VAL A 238 20.35 8.66 6.89
C VAL A 238 21.44 9.66 7.27
N ARG A 239 22.64 9.19 7.65
CA ARG A 239 23.78 10.05 8.01
C ARG A 239 24.50 10.71 6.83
N GLU A 240 24.36 10.18 5.61
CA GLU A 240 25.13 10.61 4.45
C GLU A 240 24.24 11.05 3.27
N GLY A 241 22.91 11.04 3.45
CA GLY A 241 21.96 11.47 2.41
C GLY A 241 22.01 10.61 1.13
N THR A 242 22.66 9.45 1.20
CA THR A 242 22.90 8.58 0.05
C THR A 242 22.05 7.33 0.17
N LEU A 243 21.28 7.04 -0.88
CA LEU A 243 20.52 5.80 -1.06
C LEU A 243 21.42 4.80 -1.78
N ASP A 244 21.60 3.62 -1.18
CA ASP A 244 22.38 2.55 -1.78
C ASP A 244 21.62 1.22 -1.65
N THR A 245 22.01 0.23 -2.44
CA THR A 245 21.45 -1.12 -2.39
C THR A 245 22.50 -2.14 -1.99
N ILE A 246 22.12 -3.08 -1.13
CA ILE A 246 22.94 -4.23 -0.78
C ILE A 246 22.31 -5.50 -1.35
N ALA A 247 23.12 -6.31 -2.03
CA ALA A 247 22.70 -7.61 -2.55
C ALA A 247 22.54 -8.61 -1.39
N ALA A 248 21.36 -9.19 -1.24
CA ALA A 248 21.08 -10.21 -0.23
C ALA A 248 20.92 -11.60 -0.87
N ALA A 249 21.27 -12.66 -0.13
CA ALA A 249 21.24 -14.06 -0.59
C ALA A 249 19.81 -14.60 -0.82
N SER A 250 18.82 -13.91 -0.27
CA SER A 250 17.39 -14.17 -0.39
C SER A 250 16.71 -12.84 -0.06
N VAL A 251 15.63 -12.44 -0.75
CA VAL A 251 14.41 -11.87 -0.11
C VAL A 251 13.44 -11.34 -1.18
N VAL A 252 12.16 -11.61 -0.92
CA VAL A 252 10.94 -11.15 -1.59
C VAL A 252 10.59 -9.74 -1.07
N HIS A 253 10.47 -8.72 -1.94
CA HIS A 253 10.18 -7.33 -1.49
C HIS A 253 8.72 -6.92 -1.51
N THR A 254 7.87 -7.59 -2.30
CA THR A 254 6.42 -7.42 -2.25
C THR A 254 5.82 -8.57 -1.48
N THR A 255 5.33 -8.25 -0.29
CA THR A 255 4.68 -9.17 0.63
C THR A 255 3.22 -8.78 0.80
N THR A 256 2.45 -9.64 1.45
CA THR A 256 1.07 -9.29 1.84
C THR A 256 1.02 -8.05 2.73
N ALA A 257 2.10 -7.75 3.46
CA ALA A 257 2.20 -6.55 4.29
C ALA A 257 2.27 -5.26 3.46
N ASP A 258 2.84 -5.31 2.25
CA ASP A 258 2.90 -4.16 1.34
C ASP A 258 1.54 -3.84 0.73
N VAL A 259 0.70 -4.87 0.52
CA VAL A 259 -0.70 -4.69 0.12
C VAL A 259 -1.55 -4.22 1.29
N GLY A 260 -1.28 -4.73 2.50
CA GLY A 260 -2.01 -4.35 3.70
C GLY A 260 -3.36 -5.05 3.85
N THR A 261 -4.22 -4.49 4.70
CA THR A 261 -5.57 -5.01 4.95
C THR A 261 -6.60 -3.92 4.69
N LEU A 262 -7.57 -4.21 3.82
CA LEU A 262 -8.65 -3.30 3.50
C LEU A 262 -9.48 -2.97 4.77
N GLN A 263 -9.41 -1.72 5.23
CA GLN A 263 -10.02 -1.31 6.51
C GLN A 263 -11.55 -1.48 6.54
N GLU A 264 -12.22 -1.20 5.43
CA GLU A 264 -13.69 -1.37 5.31
C GLU A 264 -14.14 -2.84 5.34
N SER A 265 -13.22 -3.79 5.13
CA SER A 265 -13.53 -5.22 5.18
C SER A 265 -13.44 -5.81 6.59
N LEU A 266 -12.97 -5.05 7.58
CA LEU A 266 -12.72 -5.56 8.93
C LEU A 266 -14.03 -5.95 9.62
N VAL A 267 -14.07 -7.15 10.21
CA VAL A 267 -15.20 -7.65 11.00
C VAL A 267 -14.77 -7.70 12.46
N GLY A 268 -15.46 -6.97 13.34
CA GLY A 268 -15.09 -6.90 14.76
C GLY A 268 -13.71 -6.27 15.03
N GLY A 269 -13.21 -5.44 14.10
CA GLY A 269 -11.89 -4.84 14.17
C GLY A 269 -10.74 -5.75 13.70
N GLY A 270 -11.03 -6.96 13.23
CA GLY A 270 -10.05 -7.89 12.66
C GLY A 270 -10.25 -8.13 11.16
N PRO A 271 -9.24 -8.65 10.44
CA PRO A 271 -9.37 -9.04 9.04
C PRO A 271 -10.51 -10.05 8.85
N LYS A 272 -11.32 -9.86 7.80
CA LYS A 272 -12.33 -10.85 7.41
C LYS A 272 -11.66 -12.17 7.06
N GLU A 273 -12.00 -13.24 7.77
CA GLU A 273 -11.50 -14.58 7.45
C GLU A 273 -12.10 -15.06 6.13
N CYS A 274 -11.23 -15.29 5.16
CA CYS A 274 -11.60 -15.84 3.87
C CYS A 274 -11.42 -17.36 3.89
N ILE A 275 -12.45 -18.08 4.34
CA ILE A 275 -12.49 -19.54 4.30
C ILE A 275 -12.93 -19.98 2.91
N MET A 276 -12.04 -20.65 2.17
CA MET A 276 -12.35 -21.26 0.87
C MET A 276 -12.45 -22.80 1.00
N PRO A 277 -13.49 -23.45 0.44
CA PRO A 277 -14.67 -22.86 -0.21
C PRO A 277 -15.58 -22.16 0.81
N PRO A 278 -16.44 -21.20 0.37
CA PRO A 278 -17.38 -20.55 1.28
C PRO A 278 -18.23 -21.61 2.01
N PRO A 279 -18.51 -21.41 3.31
CA PRO A 279 -19.38 -22.32 4.04
C PRO A 279 -20.73 -22.42 3.31
N PRO A 280 -21.33 -23.62 3.20
CA PRO A 280 -22.63 -23.77 2.56
C PRO A 280 -23.63 -22.83 3.24
N SER A 281 -24.42 -22.09 2.45
CA SER A 281 -25.44 -21.19 2.99
C SER A 281 -26.27 -21.93 4.04
N PRO A 282 -26.55 -21.33 5.20
CA PRO A 282 -27.42 -21.95 6.19
C PRO A 282 -28.72 -22.33 5.50
N SER A 283 -29.02 -23.63 5.48
CA SER A 283 -30.22 -24.15 4.82
C SER A 283 -31.42 -23.41 5.38
N ALA A 284 -32.30 -22.94 4.49
CA ALA A 284 -33.52 -22.26 4.89
C ALA A 284 -34.23 -23.09 5.98
N PRO A 285 -34.76 -22.45 7.05
CA PRO A 285 -35.49 -23.17 8.08
C PRO A 285 -36.56 -24.06 7.43
N PRO A 286 -36.73 -25.31 7.88
CA PRO A 286 -37.81 -26.14 7.37
C PRO A 286 -39.13 -25.37 7.49
N PRO A 287 -40.02 -25.47 6.48
CA PRO A 287 -41.29 -24.76 6.50
C PRO A 287 -42.02 -25.06 7.82
N PRO A 288 -42.63 -24.05 8.47
CA PRO A 288 -43.30 -24.25 9.74
C PRO A 288 -44.36 -25.33 9.56
N ILE A 289 -44.16 -26.45 10.26
CA ILE A 289 -45.21 -27.46 10.43
C ILE A 289 -46.38 -26.73 11.10
N ALA A 290 -47.53 -26.73 10.44
CA ALA A 290 -48.76 -26.15 10.99
C ALA A 290 -49.14 -26.90 12.28
N SER A 291 -48.75 -26.34 13.43
CA SER A 291 -49.20 -26.83 14.73
C SER A 291 -50.67 -26.50 14.93
N PRO A 292 -51.50 -27.46 15.40
CA PRO A 292 -52.90 -27.21 15.76
C PRO A 292 -53.02 -26.24 16.93
N ALA A 293 -54.13 -25.48 16.94
CA ALA A 293 -54.47 -24.50 17.96
C ALA A 293 -54.48 -25.10 19.39
N PRO A 294 -53.95 -24.39 20.40
CA PRO A 294 -54.03 -24.81 21.79
C PRO A 294 -55.42 -24.46 22.40
N PRO A 295 -56.01 -25.35 23.22
CA PRO A 295 -57.20 -25.04 23.99
C PRO A 295 -56.88 -24.22 25.25
N SER A 296 -57.74 -23.25 25.51
CA SER A 296 -57.74 -22.35 26.67
C SER A 296 -57.97 -23.10 27.98
N GLY A 297 -57.19 -22.77 29.02
CA GLY A 297 -57.39 -23.22 30.41
C GLY A 297 -56.73 -22.24 31.41
N PRO A 298 -57.20 -22.21 32.68
CA PRO A 298 -57.36 -20.97 33.46
C PRO A 298 -56.21 -20.61 34.42
N ASP A 299 -56.32 -19.38 34.93
CA ASP A 299 -55.49 -18.68 35.92
C ASP A 299 -55.15 -19.51 37.17
N VAL A 300 -53.87 -19.46 37.58
CA VAL A 300 -53.41 -19.90 38.90
C VAL A 300 -52.57 -18.81 39.56
N SER A 301 -52.97 -18.53 40.80
CA SER A 301 -52.51 -17.46 41.68
C SER A 301 -51.08 -17.61 42.19
N SER A 302 -50.46 -16.43 42.35
CA SER A 302 -49.41 -16.01 43.29
C SER A 302 -48.97 -16.98 44.39
N THR A 303 -47.65 -17.15 44.60
CA THR A 303 -47.02 -17.40 45.93
C THR A 303 -45.49 -17.18 45.94
N SER A 304 -45.05 -16.39 46.94
CA SER A 304 -43.76 -16.28 47.66
C SER A 304 -42.43 -16.00 46.93
N ASN A 305 -41.93 -14.78 47.14
CA ASN A 305 -40.53 -14.38 46.96
C ASN A 305 -39.69 -14.78 48.18
N SER A 306 -39.03 -15.93 48.15
CA SER A 306 -37.89 -16.22 49.01
C SER A 306 -36.80 -16.87 48.17
N LEU A 307 -35.72 -16.12 47.94
CA LEU A 307 -34.58 -16.58 47.16
C LEU A 307 -33.95 -17.78 47.87
N SER A 308 -33.82 -18.88 47.14
CA SER A 308 -33.24 -20.13 47.61
C SER A 308 -31.76 -19.92 47.97
N GLU A 309 -31.24 -20.61 48.99
CA GLU A 309 -29.82 -20.53 49.41
C GLU A 309 -28.84 -20.82 48.25
N GLY A 310 -29.28 -21.53 47.21
CA GLY A 310 -28.51 -21.73 45.98
C GLY A 310 -28.31 -20.48 45.12
N GLU A 311 -29.24 -19.51 45.19
CA GLU A 311 -29.15 -18.24 44.45
C GLU A 311 -28.13 -17.30 45.10
N LEU A 312 -28.02 -17.32 46.43
CA LEU A 312 -27.03 -16.55 47.18
C LEU A 312 -25.59 -17.02 46.89
N ALA A 313 -25.38 -18.33 46.72
CA ALA A 313 -24.08 -18.90 46.35
C ALA A 313 -23.66 -18.53 44.91
N GLY A 314 -24.61 -18.45 43.98
CA GLY A 314 -24.36 -18.04 42.60
C GLY A 314 -23.87 -16.59 42.48
N ILE A 315 -24.44 -15.69 43.29
CA ILE A 315 -24.05 -14.26 43.31
C ILE A 315 -22.61 -14.09 43.83
N ALA A 316 -22.20 -14.86 44.84
CA ALA A 316 -20.86 -14.78 45.41
C ALA A 316 -19.76 -15.20 44.41
N VAL A 317 -19.99 -16.27 43.63
CA VAL A 317 -19.04 -16.73 42.61
C VAL A 317 -18.99 -15.76 41.43
N GLY A 318 -20.15 -15.24 41.00
CA GLY A 318 -20.24 -14.26 39.92
C GLY A 318 -19.47 -12.97 40.22
N ALA A 319 -19.54 -12.47 41.46
CA ALA A 319 -18.82 -11.28 41.89
C ALA A 319 -17.29 -11.45 41.86
N VAL A 320 -16.78 -12.63 42.24
CA VAL A 320 -15.33 -12.90 42.25
C VAL A 320 -14.78 -12.97 40.82
N ILE A 321 -15.46 -13.67 39.92
CA ILE A 321 -15.04 -13.79 38.51
C ILE A 321 -15.13 -12.42 37.82
N GLY A 322 -16.22 -11.68 38.05
CA GLY A 322 -16.39 -10.32 37.54
C GLY A 322 -15.30 -9.37 38.03
N GLY A 323 -14.91 -9.46 39.31
CA GLY A 323 -13.84 -8.66 39.89
C GLY A 323 -12.47 -8.95 39.29
N ILE A 324 -12.13 -10.23 39.05
CA ILE A 324 -10.86 -10.62 38.41
C ILE A 324 -10.80 -10.11 36.97
N LEU A 325 -11.89 -10.25 36.21
CA LEU A 325 -11.99 -9.72 34.84
C LEU A 325 -11.82 -8.20 34.81
N LEU A 326 -12.46 -7.48 35.73
CA LEU A 326 -12.32 -6.02 35.84
C LEU A 326 -10.87 -5.61 36.14
N LEU A 327 -10.20 -6.31 37.06
CA LEU A 327 -8.80 -6.05 37.40
C LEU A 327 -7.84 -6.36 36.25
N LEU A 328 -8.10 -7.40 35.45
CA LEU A 328 -7.32 -7.70 34.25
C LEU A 328 -7.49 -6.63 33.17
N ILE A 329 -8.72 -6.15 32.95
CA ILE A 329 -9.00 -5.05 32.01
C ILE A 329 -8.29 -3.78 32.49
N LEU A 330 -8.41 -3.44 33.78
CA LEU A 330 -7.75 -2.27 34.35
C LEU A 330 -6.22 -2.38 34.25
N GLY A 331 -5.67 -3.58 34.47
CA GLY A 331 -4.25 -3.87 34.28
C GLY A 331 -3.79 -3.72 32.83
N LEU A 332 -4.59 -4.17 31.85
CA LEU A 332 -4.32 -3.97 30.42
C LEU A 332 -4.38 -2.49 30.02
N VAL A 333 -5.35 -1.74 30.53
CA VAL A 333 -5.48 -0.30 30.29
C VAL A 333 -4.30 0.45 30.90
N LEU A 334 -3.95 0.17 32.16
CA LEU A 334 -2.78 0.75 32.82
C LEU A 334 -1.49 0.36 32.11
N ARG A 335 -1.37 -0.87 31.59
CA ARG A 335 -0.23 -1.28 30.78
C ARG A 335 -0.17 -0.50 29.46
N ALA A 336 -1.31 -0.29 28.79
CA ALA A 336 -1.38 0.53 27.57
C ALA A 336 -1.05 2.01 27.82
N PHE A 337 -1.32 2.54 29.02
CA PHE A 337 -0.99 3.92 29.40
C PHE A 337 0.45 4.08 29.91
N LEU A 338 0.95 3.15 30.73
CA LEU A 338 2.29 3.21 31.35
C LEU A 338 3.39 2.67 30.43
N PHE A 339 3.07 1.69 29.59
CA PHE A 339 3.91 1.23 28.49
C PHE A 339 3.38 1.76 27.15
N LYS A 340 3.00 3.04 27.12
CA LYS A 340 3.31 3.82 25.92
C LYS A 340 4.83 3.79 25.83
N GLU A 341 5.35 2.77 25.15
CA GLU A 341 6.62 2.81 24.43
C GLU A 341 6.78 4.26 24.00
N ALA A 342 7.73 4.97 24.62
CA ALA A 342 8.14 6.26 24.14
C ALA A 342 8.73 5.96 22.76
N LYS A 343 7.86 5.91 21.74
CA LYS A 343 8.25 5.97 20.34
C LYS A 343 9.19 7.15 20.31
N PRO A 344 10.50 6.96 20.11
CA PRO A 344 11.42 8.05 20.21
C PRO A 344 10.94 9.08 19.18
N ILE A 345 10.55 10.25 19.68
CA ILE A 345 10.14 11.38 18.85
C ILE A 345 11.43 11.89 18.21
N PHE A 346 11.92 11.15 17.23
CA PHE A 346 12.76 11.72 16.20
C PHE A 346 11.76 12.43 15.29
N THR A 347 11.37 13.65 15.68
CA THR A 347 10.91 14.64 14.71
C THR A 347 11.92 14.59 13.58
N CYS A 348 11.48 14.25 12.37
CA CYS A 348 12.37 14.36 11.21
C CYS A 348 12.85 15.81 11.24
N LEU A 349 14.14 16.02 11.50
CA LEU A 349 14.74 17.33 11.40
C LEU A 349 14.54 17.72 9.93
N GLU A 350 13.54 18.55 9.65
CA GLU A 350 13.34 19.15 8.35
C GLU A 350 14.71 19.68 7.91
N THR A 351 15.19 19.22 6.76
CA THR A 351 16.42 19.70 6.16
C THR A 351 16.22 21.19 5.87
N THR A 352 16.52 22.03 6.84
CA THR A 352 16.48 23.48 6.66
C THR A 352 17.56 23.78 5.64
N PRO A 353 17.24 24.43 4.49
CA PRO A 353 18.27 24.76 3.52
C PRO A 353 19.33 25.59 4.23
N ALA A 354 20.57 25.08 4.24
CA ALA A 354 21.69 25.78 4.85
C ALA A 354 21.76 27.18 4.24
N LYS A 355 21.50 28.21 5.05
CA LYS A 355 21.61 29.61 4.66
C LYS A 355 23.07 29.85 4.28
N THR A 356 23.37 29.81 2.99
CA THR A 356 24.67 30.18 2.40
C THR A 356 24.88 31.69 2.57
N GLY A 357 25.23 32.07 3.78
CA GLY A 357 25.63 33.42 4.17
C GLY A 357 26.97 33.35 4.88
N ARG A 358 28.00 32.82 4.21
CA ARG A 358 29.39 33.04 4.64
C ARG A 358 30.03 34.01 3.64
N PRO A 359 30.37 35.24 4.05
CA PRO A 359 31.06 36.18 3.16
C PRO A 359 32.42 35.58 2.76
N ALA A 360 32.73 35.71 1.48
CA ALA A 360 34.00 35.30 0.90
C ALA A 360 35.16 35.96 1.65
N VAL A 361 36.00 35.14 2.28
CA VAL A 361 37.32 35.56 2.75
C VAL A 361 38.19 35.66 1.50
N ALA A 362 38.57 36.88 1.14
CA ALA A 362 39.46 37.18 0.03
C ALA A 362 40.79 36.44 0.20
N ALA A 363 41.17 35.68 -0.82
CA ALA A 363 42.51 35.11 -0.93
C ALA A 363 43.53 36.24 -1.09
N PRO A 364 44.70 36.20 -0.41
CA PRO A 364 45.74 37.19 -0.60
C PRO A 364 46.31 37.09 -2.02
N ALA A 365 46.44 38.26 -2.66
CA ALA A 365 46.99 38.42 -4.00
C ALA A 365 48.43 37.87 -4.06
N ALA A 366 48.66 36.92 -4.97
CA ALA A 366 50.00 36.47 -5.33
C ALA A 366 50.67 37.55 -6.19
N THR A 367 51.75 38.12 -5.69
CA THR A 367 52.68 38.96 -6.46
C THR A 367 53.50 38.08 -7.42
N PRO A 368 53.56 38.40 -8.72
CA PRO A 368 54.46 37.72 -9.64
C PRO A 368 55.90 38.21 -9.43
N VAL A 369 56.81 37.26 -9.28
CA VAL A 369 58.26 37.45 -9.22
C VAL A 369 58.79 37.75 -10.63
N GLU A 370 59.46 38.89 -10.76
CA GLU A 370 60.19 39.34 -11.95
C GLU A 370 61.47 38.52 -12.11
N MET A 371 61.56 37.70 -13.17
CA MET A 371 62.82 37.05 -13.57
C MET A 371 63.62 37.97 -14.48
N ASN A 372 64.69 38.55 -13.94
CA ASN A 372 65.75 39.19 -14.73
C ASN A 372 66.66 38.11 -15.33
N HIS A 373 66.75 38.08 -16.66
CA HIS A 373 67.83 37.41 -17.39
C HIS A 373 68.95 38.43 -17.66
N ALA A 374 70.17 38.06 -17.25
CA ALA A 374 71.43 38.60 -17.72
C ALA A 374 72.22 37.47 -18.38
#